data_AF-A0A7X5F940-F1
#
_entry.id   AF-A0A7X5F940-F1
#
_cell.length_a   1.000
_cell.length_b   1.000
_cell.length_c   1.000
_cell.angle_alpha   90.00
_cell.angle_beta   90.00
_cell.angle_gamma   90.00
#
_symmetry.space_group_name_H-M   'P 1'
#
loop_
_entity.id
_entity.type
_entity.pdbx_description
1 polymer ?
#
loop_
_entity_poly.entity_id
_entity_poly.type
_entity_poly.pdbx_seq_one_letter_code
_entity_poly.pdbx_strand_id
1 'polypeptide(L)'
;MNKLHQVVIIGFRRNDITKRAIQRILRANGIEVLHFFTEPNGAIIGHIRFDPSIVSPKRILRLVEPQVSFAGIVPVEEEECALCALAR
;
A
#
# COMPACT_ATOMS: atom_id res chain seq x y z
N MET A 1 -19.66 -9.08 11.07
CA MET A 1 -19.15 -7.70 11.26
C MET A 1 -18.15 -7.45 10.16
N ASN A 2 -18.49 -6.60 9.17
CA ASN A 2 -17.67 -6.35 7.99
C ASN A 2 -16.37 -5.69 8.43
N LYS A 3 -15.26 -6.41 8.28
CA LYS A 3 -13.93 -5.82 8.34
C LYS A 3 -13.86 -4.86 7.14
N LEU A 4 -13.85 -3.55 7.39
CA LEU A 4 -13.63 -2.53 6.37
C LEU A 4 -12.20 -2.66 5.87
N HIS A 5 -11.96 -3.62 4.97
CA HIS A 5 -10.67 -3.78 4.33
C HIS A 5 -10.58 -2.77 3.19
N GLN A 6 -9.84 -1.70 3.39
CA GLN A 6 -9.55 -0.77 2.30
C GLN A 6 -8.30 -1.25 1.58
N VAL A 7 -8.43 -1.40 0.27
CA VAL A 7 -7.29 -1.61 -0.60
C VAL A 7 -6.76 -0.24 -0.94
N VAL A 8 -5.51 0.00 -0.59
CA VAL A 8 -4.86 1.27 -0.88
C VAL A 8 -3.72 1.07 -1.84
N ILE A 9 -3.79 1.83 -2.92
CA ILE A 9 -2.73 2.00 -3.91
C ILE A 9 -1.81 3.09 -3.38
N ILE A 10 -0.57 2.72 -3.06
CA ILE A 10 0.46 3.69 -2.69
C ILE A 10 1.44 3.89 -3.83
N GLY A 11 1.40 5.07 -4.44
CA GLY A 11 2.33 5.48 -5.50
C GLY A 11 3.61 6.06 -4.92
N PHE A 12 4.76 5.55 -5.34
CA PHE A 12 6.09 5.92 -4.87
C PHE A 12 7.05 6.16 -6.02
N ARG A 13 8.15 6.89 -5.80
CA ARG A 13 9.25 7.03 -6.78
C ARG A 13 10.55 6.54 -6.15
N ARG A 14 11.08 5.35 -6.56
CA ARG A 14 12.47 4.84 -6.43
C ARG A 14 12.57 3.32 -6.66
N ASN A 15 13.80 2.79 -6.70
CA ASN A 15 14.20 1.43 -7.11
C ASN A 15 13.79 0.27 -6.15
N ASP A 16 14.13 -0.98 -6.51
CA ASP A 16 13.79 -2.21 -5.78
C ASP A 16 14.22 -2.25 -4.30
N ILE A 17 15.28 -1.55 -3.91
CA ILE A 17 15.73 -1.46 -2.51
C ILE A 17 14.65 -0.75 -1.67
N THR A 18 14.05 0.30 -2.24
CA THR A 18 13.01 1.10 -1.62
C THR A 18 11.72 0.30 -1.46
N LYS A 19 11.33 -0.47 -2.48
CA LYS A 19 10.19 -1.42 -2.41
C LYS A 19 10.32 -2.36 -1.21
N ARG A 20 11.48 -2.99 -1.01
CA ARG A 20 11.72 -3.91 0.10
C ARG A 20 11.72 -3.24 1.47
N ALA A 21 12.19 -1.99 1.56
CA ALA A 21 12.14 -1.22 2.81
C ALA A 21 10.69 -0.90 3.19
N ILE A 22 9.90 -0.41 2.24
CA ILE A 22 8.48 -0.10 2.42
C ILE A 22 7.70 -1.36 2.84
N GLN A 23 7.90 -2.49 2.17
CA GLN A 23 7.28 -3.77 2.54
C GLN A 23 7.52 -4.14 4.00
N ARG A 24 8.76 -3.98 4.49
CA ARG A 24 9.12 -4.27 5.88
C ARG A 24 8.44 -3.32 6.86
N ILE A 25 8.45 -2.01 6.58
CA ILE A 25 7.82 -0.99 7.43
C ILE A 25 6.31 -1.25 7.56
N LEU A 26 5.64 -1.54 6.45
CA LEU A 26 4.20 -1.80 6.42
C LEU A 26 3.84 -3.05 7.23
N ARG A 27 4.53 -4.18 6.99
CA ARG A 27 4.30 -5.42 7.74
C ARG A 27 4.56 -5.25 9.24
N ALA A 28 5.59 -4.50 9.63
CA ALA A 28 5.88 -4.21 11.03
C ALA A 28 4.79 -3.39 11.74
N ASN A 29 3.95 -2.67 10.98
CA ASN A 29 2.83 -1.88 11.49
C ASN A 29 1.47 -2.58 11.33
N GLY A 30 1.46 -3.89 11.05
CA GLY A 30 0.22 -4.66 10.88
C GLY A 30 -0.53 -4.35 9.58
N ILE A 31 0.15 -3.76 8.60
CA ILE A 31 -0.42 -3.49 7.28
C ILE A 31 -0.03 -4.64 6.37
N GLU A 32 -1.05 -5.35 5.87
CA GLU A 32 -0.85 -6.46 4.94
C GLU A 32 -0.52 -5.89 3.56
N VAL A 33 0.54 -6.42 2.95
CA VAL A 33 0.92 -6.09 1.58
C VAL A 33 0.47 -7.22 0.68
N LEU A 34 -0.44 -6.93 -0.25
CA LEU A 34 -0.94 -7.89 -1.22
C LEU A 34 0.02 -7.97 -2.41
N HIS A 35 0.25 -6.85 -3.09
CA HIS A 35 1.05 -6.79 -4.31
C HIS A 35 1.86 -5.51 -4.41
N PHE A 36 2.95 -5.58 -5.18
CA PHE A 36 3.76 -4.43 -5.56
C PHE A 36 4.14 -4.53 -7.03
N PHE A 37 3.75 -3.56 -7.83
CA PHE A 37 4.17 -3.43 -9.21
C PHE A 37 5.01 -2.17 -9.41
N THR A 38 5.90 -2.21 -10.40
CA THR A 38 6.72 -1.07 -10.78
C THR A 38 6.29 -0.67 -12.18
N GLU A 39 5.82 0.55 -12.34
CA GLU A 39 5.47 1.12 -13.63
C GLU A 39 6.72 1.43 -14.46
N PRO A 40 6.60 1.51 -15.80
CA PRO A 40 7.72 1.84 -16.70
C PRO A 40 8.41 3.18 -16.39
N ASN A 41 7.66 4.13 -15.80
CA ASN A 41 8.17 5.43 -15.36
C ASN A 41 8.98 5.36 -14.03
N GLY A 42 9.15 4.17 -13.47
CA GLY A 42 9.83 3.93 -12.19
C GLY A 42 8.98 4.17 -10.95
N ALA A 43 7.67 4.36 -11.10
CA ALA A 43 6.76 4.46 -9.98
C ALA A 43 6.53 3.06 -9.38
N ILE A 44 6.64 2.92 -8.06
CA ILE A 44 6.22 1.70 -7.38
C ILE A 44 4.79 1.92 -6.92
N ILE A 45 3.92 0.98 -7.23
CA ILE A 45 2.56 0.96 -6.73
C ILE A 45 2.39 -0.26 -5.81
N GLY A 46 2.05 0.00 -4.56
CA GLY A 46 1.76 -1.02 -3.56
C GLY A 46 0.27 -1.16 -3.32
N HIS A 47 -0.24 -2.38 -3.39
CA HIS A 47 -1.58 -2.75 -2.93
C HIS A 47 -1.45 -3.27 -1.51
N ILE A 48 -2.06 -2.55 -0.58
CA ILE A 48 -2.07 -2.91 0.83
C ILE A 48 -3.49 -3.11 1.33
N ARG A 49 -3.63 -3.92 2.37
CA ARG A 49 -4.84 -4.10 3.14
C ARG A 49 -4.56 -3.73 4.59
N PHE A 50 -5.44 -2.94 5.18
CA PHE A 50 -5.37 -2.59 6.59
C PHE A 50 -6.78 -2.37 7.13
N ASP A 51 -6.90 -2.40 8.46
CA ASP A 51 -8.11 -2.03 9.17
C ASP A 51 -8.03 -0.53 9.52
N PRO A 52 -8.90 0.34 8.94
CA PRO A 52 -8.88 1.77 9.19
C PRO A 52 -9.28 2.15 10.62
N SER A 53 -9.88 1.23 11.39
CA SER A 53 -10.11 1.42 12.84
C SER A 53 -8.83 1.28 13.66
N ILE A 54 -7.82 0.59 13.14
CA ILE A 54 -6.53 0.33 13.80
C ILE A 54 -5.44 1.27 13.26
N VAL A 55 -5.39 1.46 11.94
CA VAL A 55 -4.37 2.24 11.26
C VAL A 55 -5.03 3.25 10.34
N SER A 56 -4.85 4.54 10.63
CA SER A 56 -5.36 5.58 9.73
C SER A 56 -4.53 5.69 8.45
N PRO A 57 -5.14 6.02 7.29
CA PRO A 57 -4.40 6.25 6.04
C PRO A 57 -3.25 7.28 6.19
N LYS A 58 -3.47 8.33 6.99
CA LYS A 58 -2.43 9.34 7.30
C LYS A 58 -1.21 8.73 8.00
N ARG A 59 -1.40 7.73 8.87
CA ARG A 59 -0.30 7.03 9.51
C ARG A 59 0.50 6.22 8.50
N ILE A 60 -0.17 5.58 7.55
CA ILE A 60 0.49 4.81 6.48
C ILE A 60 1.39 5.72 5.66
N LEU A 61 0.90 6.89 5.23
CA LEU A 61 1.69 7.90 4.52
C LEU A 61 2.94 8.31 5.31
N ARG A 62 2.80 8.66 6.58
CA ARG A 62 3.94 9.04 7.45
C ARG A 62 5.00 7.95 7.58
N LEU A 63 4.60 6.67 7.52
CA LEU A 63 5.54 5.54 7.60
C LEU A 63 6.38 5.40 6.33
N VAL A 64 5.81 5.74 5.17
CA VAL A 64 6.44 5.49 3.86
C VAL A 64 7.09 6.72 3.26
N GLU A 65 6.60 7.93 3.56
CA GLU A 65 7.15 9.23 3.12
C GLU A 65 8.68 9.34 3.30
N PRO A 66 9.31 8.90 4.40
CA PRO A 66 10.77 8.98 4.54
C PRO A 66 11.55 8.15 3.51
N GLN A 67 10.92 7.17 2.87
CA GLN A 67 11.55 6.26 1.92
C GLN A 67 11.41 6.73 0.46
N VAL A 68 10.58 7.74 0.19
CA VAL A 68 10.09 8.05 -1.17
C VAL A 68 9.99 9.55 -1.41
N SER A 69 10.04 9.96 -2.67
CA SER A 69 9.86 11.38 -3.02
C SER A 69 8.40 11.83 -3.01
N PHE A 70 7.46 10.89 -3.08
CA PHE A 70 6.02 11.13 -3.06
C PHE A 70 5.32 9.86 -2.56
N ALA A 71 4.25 10.04 -1.79
CA ALA A 71 3.34 8.97 -1.38
C ALA A 71 1.90 9.50 -1.50
N GLY A 72 1.02 8.69 -2.07
CA GLY A 72 -0.40 8.99 -2.17
C GLY A 72 -1.23 7.77 -1.78
N ILE A 73 -2.46 7.99 -1.33
CA ILE A 73 -3.40 6.91 -1.03
C ILE A 73 -4.63 7.10 -1.89
N VAL A 74 -4.93 6.11 -2.72
CA VAL A 74 -6.21 6.01 -3.41
C VAL A 74 -7.00 4.89 -2.72
N PRO A 75 -8.10 5.20 -2.00
CA PRO A 75 -8.96 4.18 -1.44
C PRO A 75 -9.71 3.49 -2.58
N VAL A 76 -9.67 2.16 -2.60
CA VAL A 76 -10.44 1.31 -3.51
C VAL A 76 -11.23 0.33 -2.66
N GLU A 77 -12.53 0.18 -2.95
CA GLU A 77 -13.34 -0.84 -2.29
C GLU A 77 -12.90 -2.25 -2.75
N GLU A 78 -12.98 -3.26 -1.87
CA GLU A 78 -12.51 -4.62 -2.18
C GLU A 78 -13.18 -5.17 -3.45
N GLU A 79 -14.44 -4.79 -3.70
CA GLU A 79 -15.25 -5.19 -4.85
C GLU A 79 -14.81 -4.51 -6.16
N GLU A 80 -14.24 -3.29 -6.09
CA GLU A 80 -13.75 -2.52 -7.23
C GLU A 80 -12.29 -2.85 -7.57
N CYS A 81 -11.59 -3.53 -6.66
CA CYS A 81 -10.20 -3.91 -6.85
C CYS A 81 -10.09 -5.22 -7.69
N ALA A 82 -10.05 -5.09 -9.02
CA ALA A 82 -9.84 -6.22 -9.94
C ALA A 82 -8.58 -7.06 -9.61
N LEU A 83 -7.54 -6.42 -9.06
CA LEU A 83 -6.31 -7.08 -8.60
C LEU A 83 -6.48 -7.85 -7.29
N CYS A 84 -7.50 -7.54 -6.49
CA CYS A 84 -7.81 -8.23 -5.25
C CYS A 84 -8.57 -9.53 -5.50
N ALA A 85 -9.30 -9.62 -6.62
CA ALA A 85 -9.88 -10.88 -7.10
C ALA A 85 -8.80 -11.88 -7.54
N LEU A 86 -7.64 -11.42 -8.00
CA LEU A 86 -6.50 -12.26 -8.41
C LEU A 86 -5.61 -12.74 -7.25
N ALA A 87 -5.78 -12.17 -6.05
CA ALA A 87 -5.01 -12.51 -4.85
C ALA A 87 -5.73 -13.50 -3.91
N ARG A 88 -6.87 -14.07 -4.35
CA ARG A 88 -7.62 -15.13 -3.65
C ARG A 88 -7.20 -16.52 -4.10
#